data_AF-A0A6G0WEU8-F1
#
_entry.id   AF-A0A6G0WEU8-F1
#
_cell.length_a   1.000
_cell.length_b   1.000
_cell.length_c   1.000
_cell.angle_alpha   90.00
_cell.angle_beta   90.00
_cell.angle_gamma   90.00
#
_symmetry.space_group_name_H-M   'P 1'
#
loop_
_entity.id
_entity.type
_entity.pdbx_description
1 polymer ?
#
loop_
_entity_poly.entity_id
_entity_poly.type
_entity_poly.pdbx_seq_one_letter_code
_entity_poly.pdbx_strand_id
1 'polypeptide(L)' 'MKENQLKQQKYYNRGSQLKEKVFNTEDSVLWLQNNVREVGVIVGKANTSRSYIVQDVKGNRFKRTSLHLKKKNK' A
#
# COMPACT_ATOMS: atom_id res chain seq x y z
N MET A 1 11.85 -32.73 -16.00
CA MET A 1 10.42 -32.53 -15.64
C MET A 1 10.18 -31.93 -14.24
N LYS A 2 11.07 -32.08 -13.24
CA LYS A 2 10.86 -31.57 -11.86
C LYS A 2 11.04 -30.04 -11.68
N GLU A 3 11.83 -29.38 -12.53
CA GLU A 3 12.14 -27.95 -12.37
C GLU A 3 10.97 -27.01 -12.67
N ASN A 4 10.12 -27.35 -13.64
CA ASN A 4 8.96 -26.53 -13.98
C ASN A 4 7.88 -26.56 -12.89
N GLN A 5 7.70 -27.69 -12.20
CA GLN A 5 6.77 -27.80 -11.07
C GLN A 5 7.22 -26.94 -9.87
N LEU A 6 8.53 -26.92 -9.58
CA LEU A 6 9.11 -26.05 -8.54
C LEU A 6 8.95 -24.55 -8.86
N LYS A 7 9.13 -24.16 -10.14
CA LYS A 7 8.89 -22.77 -10.59
C LYS A 7 7.42 -22.37 -10.47
N GLN A 8 6.49 -23.27 -10.81
CA GLN A 8 5.05 -23.04 -10.66
C GLN A 8 4.63 -22.93 -9.20
N GLN A 9 5.07 -23.82 -8.30
CA GLN A 9 4.80 -23.69 -6.87
C GLN A 9 5.35 -22.39 -6.28
N LYS A 10 6.55 -21.96 -6.67
CA LYS A 10 7.09 -20.65 -6.27
C LYS A 10 6.22 -19.49 -6.74
N TYR A 11 5.63 -19.57 -7.93
CA TYR A 11 4.72 -18.54 -8.45
C TYR A 11 3.43 -18.46 -7.65
N TYR A 12 2.79 -19.59 -7.36
CA TYR A 12 1.56 -19.65 -6.55
C TYR A 12 1.79 -19.27 -5.07
N ASN A 13 2.93 -19.67 -4.49
CA ASN A 13 3.30 -19.28 -3.12
C ASN A 13 3.73 -17.80 -2.99
N ARG A 14 4.05 -17.13 -4.11
CA ARG A 14 4.42 -15.71 -4.11
C ARG A 14 3.23 -14.80 -3.82
N GLY A 15 2.03 -15.20 -4.25
CA GLY A 15 0.80 -14.43 -4.08
C GLY A 15 0.22 -14.48 -2.66
N SER A 16 0.45 -15.59 -1.93
CA SER A 16 -0.10 -15.83 -0.60
C SER A 16 0.77 -15.28 0.55
N GLN A 17 1.99 -14.81 0.27
CA GLN A 17 2.94 -14.36 1.30
C GLN A 17 3.07 -12.85 1.47
N LEU A 18 2.45 -12.03 0.63
CA LEU A 18 2.49 -10.58 0.80
C LEU A 18 1.55 -10.18 1.94
N LYS A 19 2.10 -10.11 3.16
CA LYS A 19 1.41 -9.53 4.32
C LYS A 19 0.79 -8.20 3.91
N GLU A 20 -0.50 -8.06 4.17
CA GLU A 20 -1.22 -6.83 3.89
C GLU A 20 -0.53 -5.66 4.61
N LYS A 21 -0.23 -4.58 3.87
CA LYS A 21 0.36 -3.39 4.46
C LYS A 21 -0.69 -2.72 5.34
N VAL A 22 -0.45 -2.73 6.65
CA VAL A 22 -1.26 -2.01 7.63
C VAL A 22 -0.64 -0.63 7.90
N PHE A 23 -1.47 0.38 7.78
CA PHE A 23 -1.17 1.77 8.12
C PHE A 23 -2.09 2.21 9.26
N ASN A 24 -1.53 2.92 10.23
CA ASN A 24 -2.27 3.50 11.34
C ASN A 24 -2.62 4.96 11.02
N THR A 25 -3.60 5.50 11.74
CA THR A 25 -3.83 6.94 11.79
C THR A 25 -2.56 7.66 12.23
N GLU A 26 -2.32 8.84 11.65
CA GLU A 26 -1.15 9.71 11.86
C GLU A 26 0.17 9.18 11.26
N ASP A 27 0.17 8.00 10.64
CA ASP A 27 1.34 7.52 9.89
C ASP A 27 1.68 8.47 8.73
N SER A 28 2.91 8.95 8.70
CA SER A 28 3.47 9.64 7.54
C SER A 28 3.79 8.64 6.42
N VAL A 29 3.18 8.85 5.26
CA VAL A 29 3.25 7.95 4.11
C VAL A 29 3.62 8.68 2.83
N LEU A 30 4.22 7.94 1.91
CA LEU A 30 4.37 8.34 0.52
C LEU A 30 3.24 7.73 -0.30
N TRP A 31 2.37 8.57 -0.84
CA TRP A 31 1.24 8.16 -1.66
C TRP A 31 1.48 8.53 -3.14
N LEU A 32 0.91 7.75 -4.06
CA LEU A 32 1.09 7.96 -5.50
C LEU A 32 -0.04 8.85 -6.06
N GLN A 33 0.34 9.93 -6.72
CA GLN A 33 -0.55 10.81 -7.49
C GLN A 33 0.17 11.23 -8.78
N ASN A 34 -0.49 11.11 -9.94
CA ASN A 34 0.07 11.53 -11.23
C ASN A 34 1.50 11.00 -11.49
N ASN A 35 1.76 9.72 -11.15
CA ASN A 35 3.08 9.08 -11.21
C ASN A 35 4.17 9.68 -10.31
N VAL A 36 3.85 10.63 -9.45
CA VAL A 36 4.74 11.23 -8.47
C VAL A 36 4.40 10.72 -7.07
N ARG A 37 5.43 10.49 -6.25
CA ARG A 37 5.28 10.09 -4.84
C ARG A 37 5.29 11.34 -3.98
N GLU A 38 4.15 11.63 -3.37
CA GLU A 38 3.97 12.79 -2.50
C GLU A 38 3.87 12.37 -1.04
N VAL A 39 4.20 13.28 -0.14
CA VAL A 39 4.09 13.07 1.31
C VAL A 39 2.66 13.37 1.75
N GLY A 40 2.11 12.51 2.59
CA GLY A 40 0.84 12.74 3.27
C GLY A 40 0.77 11.99 4.58
N VAL A 41 -0.32 12.20 5.30
CA VAL A 41 -0.59 11.57 6.60
C VAL A 41 -1.87 10.76 6.50
N ILE A 42 -1.89 9.56 7.07
CA ILE A 42 -3.10 8.74 7.14
C ILE A 42 -4.05 9.35 8.17
N VAL A 43 -5.26 9.72 7.77
CA VAL A 43 -6.29 10.26 8.66
C VAL A 43 -7.29 9.18 9.09
N GLY A 44 -7.32 8.06 8.36
CA GLY A 44 -8.17 6.94 8.74
C GLY A 44 -8.24 5.85 7.68
N LYS A 45 -8.99 4.81 8.00
CA LYS A 45 -9.33 3.73 7.08
C LYS A 45 -10.64 4.08 6.36
N ALA A 46 -10.69 3.86 5.05
CA ALA A 46 -11.92 4.02 4.30
C ALA A 46 -12.78 2.76 4.43
N ASN A 47 -14.09 2.89 4.20
CA ASN A 47 -15.02 1.74 4.19
C ASN A 47 -14.71 0.73 3.06
N THR A 48 -13.95 1.15 2.05
CA THR A 48 -13.51 0.28 0.96
C THR A 48 -12.34 -0.59 1.39
N SER A 49 -12.35 -1.85 0.97
CA SER A 49 -11.28 -2.81 1.30
C SER A 49 -9.89 -2.25 0.96
N ARG A 50 -8.94 -2.45 1.88
CA ARG A 50 -7.52 -2.05 1.77
C ARG A 50 -7.30 -0.58 1.41
N SER A 51 -8.27 0.29 1.71
CA SER A 51 -8.23 1.71 1.35
C SER A 51 -8.11 2.58 2.59
N TYR A 52 -7.36 3.66 2.45
CA TYR A 52 -7.07 4.63 3.49
C TYR A 52 -7.36 6.04 2.99
N ILE A 53 -7.63 6.93 3.93
CA ILE A 53 -7.77 8.36 3.70
C ILE A 53 -6.41 8.99 4.02
N VAL A 54 -5.80 9.61 3.01
CA VAL A 54 -4.53 10.34 3.14
C VAL A 54 -4.83 11.83 3.05
N GLN A 55 -4.25 12.62 3.94
CA GLN A 55 -4.28 14.08 3.89
C GLN A 55 -2.92 14.60 3.42
N ASP A 56 -2.93 15.48 2.43
CA ASP A 56 -1.73 16.17 1.96
C ASP A 56 -1.33 17.30 2.92
N VAL A 57 -0.19 17.95 2.63
CA VAL A 57 0.29 19.12 3.39
C VAL A 57 -0.60 20.35 3.26
N LYS A 58 -1.48 20.39 2.25
CA LYS A 58 -2.43 21.49 1.98
C LYS A 58 -3.79 21.26 2.67
N GLY A 59 -3.98 20.12 3.33
CA GLY A 59 -5.22 19.74 4.00
C GLY A 59 -6.24 19.00 3.12
N ASN A 60 -5.95 18.75 1.84
CA ASN A 60 -6.83 17.99 0.97
C ASN A 60 -6.80 16.51 1.32
N ARG A 61 -7.95 15.84 1.21
CA ARG A 61 -8.10 14.42 1.55
C ARG A 61 -8.31 13.58 0.30
N PHE A 62 -7.58 12.47 0.23
CA PHE A 62 -7.59 11.56 -0.89
C PHE A 62 -7.78 10.13 -0.42
N LYS A 63 -8.65 9.39 -1.11
CA LYS A 63 -8.79 7.95 -0.92
C LYS A 63 -7.73 7.22 -1.74
N ARG A 64 -6.93 6.37 -1.09
CA ARG A 64 -5.89 5.57 -1.74
C ARG A 64 -5.83 4.16 -1.18
N THR A 65 -5.57 3.19 -2.06
CA THR A 65 -5.38 1.79 -1.64
C THR A 65 -3.98 1.58 -1.10
N SER A 66 -3.82 0.58 -0.22
CA SER A 66 -2.53 0.21 0.39
C SER A 66 -1.41 -0.10 -0.62
N LEU A 67 -1.77 -0.50 -1.85
CA LEU A 67 -0.84 -0.67 -2.97
C LEU A 67 -0.15 0.63 -3.37
N HIS A 68 -0.90 1.74 -3.35
CA HIS A 68 -0.42 3.07 -3.71
C HIS A 68 0.29 3.78 -2.56
N LEU A 69 0.40 3.15 -1.39
CA LEU A 69 1.02 3.70 -0.19
C LEU A 69 2.36 3.01 0.11
N LYS A 70 3.30 3.81 0.59
CA LYS A 70 4.58 3.36 1.15
C LYS A 70 4.78 4.04 2.49
N LYS A 71 5.25 3.30 3.50
CA LYS A 71 5.70 3.92 4.75
C LYS A 71 6.88 4.83 4.43
N LYS A 72 6.87 6.04 4.97
CA LYS A 72 8.06 6.88 4.96
C LYS A 72 8.99 6.24 6.00
N ASN A 73 10.08 5.61 5.57
CA ASN A 73 11.05 5.09 6.54
C ASN A 73 11.59 6.28 7.35
N LYS A 74 11.76 6.05 8.66
CA LYS A 74 12.24 7.02 9.64
C LYS A 74 13.73 7.28 9.45
#